data_AF-A0A2S9K8S3-F1
#
_entry.id   AF-A0A2S9K8S3-F1
#
_cell.length_a   1.000
_cell.length_b   1.000
_cell.length_c   1.000
_cell.angle_alpha   90.00
_cell.angle_beta   90.00
_cell.angle_gamma   90.00
#
_symmetry.space_group_name_H-M   'P 1'
#
loop_
_entity.id
_entity.type
_entity.pdbx_description
1 polymer ?
#
loop_
_entity_poly.entity_id
_entity_poly.type
_entity_poly.pdbx_seq_one_letter_code
_entity_poly.pdbx_strand_id
1 'polypeptide(L)'
;MSHPHATAHAPYASTSSEDIPWLFLDPRAYHRLGLVTIRHSGVTTRANHVIVSNYGIFVIEENSDSGSFQANPGINWTQYRDEQSIEIPNPVRQVSHEAHALQEALELPGSHFHAAVFFTSGQVYLKGEVPDNVISEGFTDYIKSFKKVILSDAEVNAIVNQLTQSKAASRPTQAAHHPAHHHPHEHHARHEPVPQQPAPPAPNRMKSLAYGLAALLLGALVTSAIFLWLN
;
A
#
# COMPACT_ATOMS: atom_id res chain seq x y z
N MET A 1 57.23 5.46 1.41
CA MET A 1 56.91 4.43 2.43
C MET A 1 55.82 5.02 3.30
N SER A 2 54.54 4.79 2.96
CA SER A 2 53.60 3.86 3.65
C SER A 2 52.96 4.58 4.86
N HIS A 3 51.65 4.78 5.07
CA HIS A 3 50.36 4.56 4.39
C HIS A 3 49.32 5.48 5.11
N PRO A 4 48.10 5.65 4.60
CA PRO A 4 47.21 6.78 4.89
C PRO A 4 46.32 6.60 6.12
N HIS A 5 45.92 7.72 6.73
CA HIS A 5 44.79 7.79 7.68
C HIS A 5 43.49 7.51 6.91
N ALA A 6 43.00 6.28 6.97
CA ALA A 6 41.65 5.95 6.56
C ALA A 6 40.68 6.36 7.68
N THR A 7 40.17 7.58 7.61
CA THR A 7 38.99 7.97 8.39
C THR A 7 37.77 7.42 7.66
N ALA A 8 37.32 6.24 8.08
CA ALA A 8 36.06 5.68 7.62
C ALA A 8 34.91 6.52 8.21
N HIS A 9 34.47 7.53 7.48
CA HIS A 9 33.16 8.12 7.69
C HIS A 9 32.11 7.11 7.23
N ALA A 10 31.34 6.56 8.16
CA ALA A 10 30.14 5.82 7.83
C ALA A 10 29.13 6.81 7.20
N PRO A 11 28.62 6.57 5.98
CA PRO A 11 27.51 7.34 5.47
C PRO A 11 26.24 6.68 6.01
N TYR A 12 25.71 7.21 7.10
CA TYR A 12 24.29 7.08 7.37
C TYR A 12 23.74 8.49 7.56
N ALA A 13 23.31 9.06 6.44
CA ALA A 13 22.62 10.33 6.40
C ALA A 13 21.24 10.18 7.06
N SER A 14 20.94 11.15 7.94
CA SER A 14 19.62 11.62 8.35
C SER A 14 18.64 11.69 7.16
N THR A 15 17.36 11.32 7.23
CA THR A 15 16.31 11.78 8.16
C THR A 15 15.07 10.86 8.19
N SER A 16 14.42 10.78 9.36
CA SER A 16 12.95 10.72 9.58
C SER A 16 12.14 9.45 9.31
N SER A 17 12.57 8.28 9.80
CA SER A 17 11.66 7.16 10.06
C SER A 17 12.00 6.44 11.36
N GLU A 18 12.29 7.14 12.46
CA GLU A 18 12.49 6.47 13.75
C GLU A 18 11.37 6.71 14.75
N ASP A 19 10.43 7.63 14.49
CA ASP A 19 9.17 7.76 15.24
C ASP A 19 8.10 6.76 14.77
N ILE A 20 8.52 5.57 14.32
CA ILE A 20 7.62 4.62 13.69
C ILE A 20 6.87 3.82 14.76
N PRO A 21 5.54 3.68 14.71
CA PRO A 21 4.71 2.97 15.68
C PRO A 21 5.13 1.57 16.17
N TRP A 22 6.07 0.92 15.49
CA TRP A 22 6.77 -0.26 15.97
C TRP A 22 7.48 -0.07 17.31
N LEU A 23 7.93 1.15 17.64
CA LEU A 23 8.64 1.46 18.90
C LEU A 23 7.79 1.19 20.15
N PHE A 24 6.46 1.20 20.04
CA PHE A 24 5.54 1.04 21.17
C PHE A 24 5.09 -0.42 21.41
N LEU A 25 5.69 -1.37 20.69
CA LEU A 25 5.52 -2.81 20.92
C LEU A 25 6.64 -3.30 21.85
N ASP A 26 6.32 -4.13 22.86
CA ASP A 26 7.35 -4.73 23.73
C ASP A 26 8.21 -5.68 22.88
N PRO A 27 9.51 -5.41 22.68
CA PRO A 27 10.37 -6.20 21.81
C PRO A 27 10.60 -7.63 22.32
N ARG A 28 10.22 -7.93 23.57
CA ARG A 28 10.25 -9.30 24.14
C ARG A 28 9.04 -10.13 23.73
N ALA A 29 7.94 -9.48 23.34
CA ALA A 29 6.69 -10.15 22.94
C ALA A 29 6.42 -10.05 21.43
N TYR A 30 6.92 -8.98 20.80
CA TYR A 30 6.73 -8.68 19.39
C TYR A 30 8.09 -8.56 18.70
N HIS A 31 8.50 -9.64 18.05
CA HIS A 31 9.78 -9.72 17.35
C HIS A 31 9.65 -9.08 15.97
N ARG A 32 10.09 -7.83 15.85
CA ARG A 32 10.14 -7.13 14.57
C ARG A 32 11.30 -7.66 13.74
N LEU A 33 10.96 -8.13 12.55
CA LEU A 33 11.87 -8.40 11.47
C LEU A 33 11.76 -7.24 10.46
N GLY A 34 12.89 -6.67 10.07
CA GLY A 34 12.95 -5.80 8.90
C GLY A 34 12.72 -6.60 7.61
N LEU A 35 13.17 -6.10 6.47
CA LEU A 35 13.00 -6.79 5.18
C LEU A 35 13.30 -8.28 5.25
N VAL A 36 12.29 -9.10 4.96
CA VAL A 36 12.34 -10.57 4.85
C VAL A 36 12.23 -10.93 3.37
N THR A 37 13.09 -11.82 2.89
CA THR A 37 13.03 -12.37 1.54
C THR A 37 12.63 -13.84 1.63
N ILE A 38 11.55 -14.20 0.94
CA ILE A 38 10.94 -15.53 0.96
C ILE A 38 11.08 -16.16 -0.41
N ARG A 39 11.43 -17.45 -0.46
CA ARG A 39 11.31 -18.25 -1.68
C ARG A 39 10.13 -19.21 -1.51
N HIS A 40 9.18 -19.17 -2.43
CA HIS A 40 8.02 -20.06 -2.46
C HIS A 40 7.69 -20.42 -3.90
N SER A 41 7.42 -21.69 -4.19
CA SER A 41 7.00 -22.15 -5.54
C SER A 41 7.89 -21.66 -6.70
N GLY A 42 9.21 -21.51 -6.46
CA GLY A 42 10.18 -21.00 -7.45
C GLY A 42 10.22 -19.47 -7.62
N VAL A 43 9.36 -18.73 -6.92
CA VAL A 43 9.27 -17.26 -6.92
C VAL A 43 9.92 -16.70 -5.65
N THR A 44 10.49 -15.50 -5.75
CA THR A 44 11.00 -14.75 -4.61
C THR A 44 10.08 -13.58 -4.29
N THR A 45 9.56 -13.55 -3.07
CA THR A 45 8.67 -12.50 -2.55
C THR A 45 9.38 -11.78 -1.41
N ARG A 46 9.17 -10.47 -1.29
CA ARG A 46 9.76 -9.64 -0.23
C ARG A 46 8.64 -9.10 0.64
N ALA A 47 8.82 -9.17 1.96
CA ALA A 47 7.96 -8.53 2.93
C ALA A 47 8.78 -7.49 3.69
N ASN A 48 8.38 -6.22 3.61
CA ASN A 48 9.16 -5.10 4.15
C ASN A 48 9.24 -5.12 5.67
N HIS A 49 8.10 -5.39 6.31
CA HIS A 49 7.98 -5.45 7.76
C HIS A 49 7.20 -6.69 8.17
N VAL A 50 7.83 -7.53 8.98
CA VAL A 50 7.20 -8.70 9.57
C VAL A 50 7.33 -8.61 11.08
N ILE A 51 6.24 -8.77 11.84
CA ILE A 51 6.30 -8.97 13.29
C ILE A 51 5.90 -10.40 13.59
N VAL A 52 6.68 -11.09 14.41
CA VAL A 52 6.33 -12.41 14.94
C VAL A 52 6.01 -12.29 16.43
N SER A 53 4.88 -12.85 16.86
CA SER A 53 4.47 -12.89 18.27
C SER A 53 3.64 -14.14 18.56
N ASN A 54 3.36 -14.41 19.84
CA ASN A 54 2.42 -15.47 20.23
C ASN A 54 1.00 -15.29 19.67
N TYR A 55 0.64 -14.07 19.25
CA TYR A 55 -0.68 -13.71 18.72
C TYR A 55 -0.79 -13.84 17.19
N GLY A 56 0.33 -14.15 16.53
CA GLY A 56 0.41 -14.34 15.08
C GLY A 56 1.61 -13.64 14.43
N ILE A 57 1.64 -13.75 13.11
CA ILE A 57 2.64 -13.19 12.20
C ILE A 57 1.98 -12.03 11.46
N PHE A 58 2.43 -10.82 11.73
CA PHE A 58 1.92 -9.62 11.10
C PHE A 58 2.81 -9.25 9.93
N VAL A 59 2.22 -9.15 8.74
CA VAL A 59 2.91 -8.78 7.50
C VAL A 59 2.39 -7.42 7.11
N ILE A 60 3.28 -6.46 7.01
CA ILE A 60 2.87 -5.06 6.95
C ILE A 60 3.51 -4.38 5.76
N GLU A 61 2.65 -3.83 4.92
CA GLU A 61 3.07 -2.91 3.88
C GLU A 61 3.06 -1.50 4.45
N GLU A 62 4.25 -0.90 4.52
CA GLU A 62 4.40 0.50 4.94
C GLU A 62 4.19 1.41 3.74
N ASN A 63 3.33 2.41 3.89
CA ASN A 63 3.14 3.46 2.91
C ASN A 63 3.45 4.82 3.55
N SER A 64 4.52 5.46 3.11
CA SER A 64 4.94 6.77 3.63
C SER A 64 4.42 7.95 2.81
N ASP A 65 3.56 7.69 1.82
CA ASP A 65 2.99 8.75 1.02
C ASP A 65 1.91 9.52 1.80
N SER A 66 1.78 10.81 1.45
CA SER A 66 0.70 11.68 1.89
C SER A 66 -0.31 11.91 0.76
N GLY A 67 -1.52 12.33 1.14
CA GLY A 67 -2.60 12.69 0.22
C GLY A 67 -3.92 12.03 0.55
N SER A 68 -4.88 12.15 -0.37
CA SER A 68 -6.12 11.35 -0.30
C SER A 68 -5.96 10.05 -1.07
N PHE A 69 -6.40 8.94 -0.51
CA PHE A 69 -6.37 7.64 -1.16
C PHE A 69 -7.78 7.11 -1.31
N GLN A 70 -8.23 6.96 -2.55
CA GLN A 70 -9.49 6.31 -2.86
C GLN A 70 -9.25 4.81 -2.93
N ALA A 71 -9.73 4.12 -1.90
CA ALA A 71 -9.75 2.67 -1.86
C ALA A 71 -10.82 2.14 -2.82
N ASN A 72 -10.44 1.14 -3.60
CA ASN A 72 -11.35 0.41 -4.48
C ASN A 72 -11.12 -1.10 -4.28
N PRO A 73 -12.16 -1.87 -3.90
CA PRO A 73 -12.03 -3.31 -3.75
C PRO A 73 -11.61 -3.97 -5.07
N GLY A 74 -10.56 -4.79 -5.02
CA GLY A 74 -10.19 -5.67 -6.12
C GLY A 74 -9.46 -5.02 -7.32
N ILE A 75 -9.24 -3.70 -7.32
CA ILE A 75 -8.50 -2.99 -8.37
C ILE A 75 -7.49 -2.02 -7.75
N ASN A 76 -6.71 -1.35 -8.61
CA ASN A 76 -5.79 -0.28 -8.23
C ASN A 76 -6.52 0.82 -7.44
N TRP A 77 -5.78 1.44 -6.53
CA TRP A 77 -6.25 2.60 -5.79
C TRP A 77 -5.90 3.88 -6.55
N THR A 78 -6.55 4.99 -6.20
CA THR A 78 -6.19 6.29 -6.74
C THR A 78 -5.69 7.18 -5.61
N GLN A 79 -4.48 7.72 -5.77
CA GLN A 79 -3.94 8.73 -4.89
C GLN A 79 -4.17 10.11 -5.50
N TYR A 80 -4.67 11.04 -4.68
CA TYR A 80 -4.81 12.45 -5.02
C TYR A 80 -3.83 13.27 -4.19
N ARG A 81 -3.05 14.11 -4.88
CA ARG A 81 -2.16 15.09 -4.29
C ARG A 81 -2.32 16.39 -5.07
N ASP A 82 -2.77 17.44 -4.37
CA ASP A 82 -3.12 18.73 -4.96
C ASP A 82 -4.13 18.55 -6.12
N GLU A 83 -3.79 19.02 -7.32
CA GLU A 83 -4.62 18.89 -8.53
C GLU A 83 -4.35 17.60 -9.33
N GLN A 84 -3.44 16.76 -8.87
CA GLN A 84 -3.02 15.54 -9.58
C GLN A 84 -3.65 14.30 -8.96
N SER A 85 -3.96 13.32 -9.82
CA SER A 85 -4.37 11.98 -9.41
C SER A 85 -3.56 10.94 -10.16
N ILE A 86 -3.08 9.92 -9.45
CA ILE A 86 -2.38 8.78 -10.04
C ILE A 86 -3.01 7.47 -9.57
N GLU A 87 -3.01 6.48 -10.45
CA GLU A 87 -3.31 5.11 -10.03
C GLU A 87 -2.09 4.50 -9.35
N ILE A 88 -2.32 3.84 -8.23
CA ILE A 88 -1.32 3.09 -7.48
C ILE A 88 -1.77 1.63 -7.35
N PRO A 89 -0.82 0.68 -7.26
CA PRO A 89 -1.16 -0.70 -6.93
C PRO A 89 -2.00 -0.77 -5.65
N ASN A 90 -2.91 -1.74 -5.58
CA ASN A 90 -3.71 -1.95 -4.38
C ASN A 90 -2.82 -2.48 -3.25
N PRO A 91 -2.56 -1.69 -2.19
CA PRO A 91 -1.62 -2.08 -1.14
C PRO A 91 -2.13 -3.28 -0.33
N VAL A 92 -3.46 -3.43 -0.21
CA VAL A 92 -4.10 -4.58 0.47
C VAL A 92 -3.84 -5.87 -0.28
N ARG A 93 -3.91 -5.84 -1.63
CA ARG A 93 -3.57 -7.02 -2.46
C ARG A 93 -2.09 -7.38 -2.34
N GLN A 94 -1.22 -6.37 -2.33
CA GLN A 94 0.22 -6.58 -2.20
C GLN A 94 0.55 -7.28 -0.88
N VAL A 95 0.11 -6.73 0.25
CA VAL A 95 0.39 -7.34 1.57
C VAL A 95 -0.28 -8.70 1.74
N SER A 96 -1.44 -8.93 1.13
CA SER A 96 -2.09 -10.25 1.12
C SER A 96 -1.25 -11.30 0.37
N HIS A 97 -0.64 -10.92 -0.75
CA HIS A 97 0.26 -11.80 -1.50
C HIS A 97 1.53 -12.10 -0.71
N GLU A 98 2.12 -11.10 -0.06
CA GLU A 98 3.29 -11.28 0.82
C GLU A 98 2.98 -12.19 2.01
N ALA A 99 1.82 -12.03 2.64
CA ALA A 99 1.36 -12.89 3.72
C ALA A 99 1.13 -14.33 3.25
N HIS A 100 0.56 -14.52 2.07
CA HIS A 100 0.38 -15.84 1.49
C HIS A 100 1.72 -16.52 1.16
N ALA A 101 2.70 -15.77 0.65
CA ALA A 101 4.05 -16.30 0.42
C ALA A 101 4.72 -16.77 1.72
N LEU A 102 4.56 -16.01 2.82
CA LEU A 102 5.02 -16.44 4.14
C LEU A 102 4.27 -17.67 4.67
N GLN A 103 2.96 -17.74 4.43
CA GLN A 103 2.16 -18.90 4.77
C GLN A 103 2.69 -20.18 4.10
N GLU A 104 2.94 -20.13 2.80
CA GLU A 104 3.51 -21.27 2.07
C GLU A 104 4.91 -21.62 2.57
N ALA A 105 5.78 -20.64 2.79
CA ALA A 105 7.16 -20.88 3.19
C ALA A 105 7.33 -21.38 4.63
N LEU A 106 6.40 -21.06 5.52
CA LEU A 106 6.40 -21.50 6.92
C LEU A 106 5.53 -22.75 7.14
N GLU A 107 4.75 -23.16 6.15
CA GLU A 107 3.81 -24.30 6.24
C GLU A 107 2.81 -24.17 7.41
N LEU A 108 2.39 -22.93 7.71
CA LEU A 108 1.46 -22.61 8.79
C LEU A 108 0.06 -22.31 8.23
N PRO A 109 -1.01 -22.50 9.01
CA PRO A 109 -2.35 -22.17 8.54
C PRO A 109 -2.52 -20.66 8.38
N GLY A 110 -3.29 -20.23 7.37
CA GLY A 110 -3.51 -18.81 7.06
C GLY A 110 -4.08 -17.98 8.23
N SER A 111 -4.74 -18.62 9.20
CA SER A 111 -5.23 -17.99 10.43
C SER A 111 -4.12 -17.44 11.35
N HIS A 112 -2.86 -17.78 11.09
CA HIS A 112 -1.70 -17.26 11.82
C HIS A 112 -1.18 -15.95 11.25
N PHE A 113 -1.62 -15.56 10.05
CA PHE A 113 -1.09 -14.40 9.33
C PHE A 113 -2.09 -13.25 9.33
N HIS A 114 -1.60 -12.06 9.67
CA HIS A 114 -2.37 -10.83 9.73
C HIS A 114 -1.72 -9.82 8.78
N ALA A 115 -2.30 -9.63 7.60
CA ALA A 115 -1.81 -8.70 6.61
C ALA A 115 -2.39 -7.30 6.89
N ALA A 116 -1.56 -6.25 6.94
CA ALA A 116 -2.03 -4.89 7.15
C ALA A 116 -1.26 -3.87 6.30
N VAL A 117 -1.94 -2.79 5.93
CA VAL A 117 -1.31 -1.62 5.30
C VAL A 117 -1.21 -0.55 6.37
N PHE A 118 -0.05 0.06 6.51
CA PHE A 118 0.14 1.13 7.49
C PHE A 118 0.69 2.40 6.83
N PHE A 119 -0.09 3.47 6.91
CA PHE A 119 0.29 4.79 6.42
C PHE A 119 1.03 5.59 7.50
N THR A 120 2.31 5.93 7.26
CA THR A 120 3.19 6.57 8.27
C THR A 120 3.23 8.09 8.22
N SER A 121 2.80 8.73 7.12
CA SER A 121 3.00 10.17 6.91
C SER A 121 2.14 11.07 7.80
N GLY A 122 1.11 10.53 8.46
CA GLY A 122 0.15 11.28 9.28
C GLY A 122 -0.70 12.31 8.50
N GLN A 123 -0.53 12.41 7.19
CA GLN A 123 -1.24 13.34 6.30
C GLN A 123 -2.01 12.56 5.24
N VAL A 124 -2.90 11.69 5.70
CA VAL A 124 -3.56 10.66 4.90
C VAL A 124 -5.07 10.77 5.08
N TYR A 125 -5.79 10.83 3.98
CA TYR A 125 -7.26 10.84 3.96
C TYR A 125 -7.77 9.65 3.15
N LEU A 126 -8.25 8.62 3.83
CA LEU A 126 -8.77 7.41 3.20
C LEU A 126 -10.24 7.62 2.78
N LYS A 127 -10.58 7.28 1.55
CA LYS A 127 -11.92 7.44 0.95
C LYS A 127 -12.44 6.10 0.42
N GLY A 128 -13.77 5.95 0.39
CA GLY A 128 -14.45 4.75 -0.11
C GLY A 128 -14.64 3.65 0.93
N GLU A 129 -14.79 2.42 0.45
CA GLU A 129 -14.83 1.21 1.28
C GLU A 129 -13.40 0.79 1.63
N VAL A 130 -12.89 1.38 2.70
CA VAL A 130 -11.54 1.13 3.21
C VAL A 130 -11.58 -0.09 4.14
N PRO A 131 -10.79 -1.14 3.88
CA PRO A 131 -10.73 -2.31 4.76
C PRO A 131 -10.16 -2.00 6.14
N ASP A 132 -10.63 -2.71 7.18
CA ASP A 132 -10.19 -2.53 8.58
C ASP A 132 -8.69 -2.76 8.81
N ASN A 133 -8.02 -3.47 7.91
CA ASN A 133 -6.58 -3.71 7.97
C ASN A 133 -5.74 -2.62 7.29
N VAL A 134 -6.36 -1.49 6.92
CA VAL A 134 -5.68 -0.30 6.43
C VAL A 134 -5.67 0.74 7.54
N ILE A 135 -4.49 1.03 8.04
CA ILE A 135 -4.29 1.78 9.27
C ILE A 135 -3.57 3.09 8.94
N SER A 136 -4.14 4.23 9.31
CA SER A 136 -3.46 5.54 9.25
C SER A 136 -3.09 6.07 10.64
N GLU A 137 -3.76 5.56 11.68
CA GLU A 137 -3.57 5.92 13.08
C GLU A 137 -3.81 4.69 13.96
N GLY A 138 -3.27 4.66 15.18
CA GLY A 138 -3.53 3.56 16.12
C GLY A 138 -2.90 2.23 15.75
N PHE A 139 -1.78 2.22 15.00
CA PHE A 139 -1.11 1.00 14.57
C PHE A 139 -0.77 0.03 15.70
N THR A 140 -0.22 0.55 16.80
CA THR A 140 0.11 -0.28 17.97
C THR A 140 -1.13 -0.92 18.58
N ASP A 141 -2.25 -0.19 18.62
CA ASP A 141 -3.52 -0.71 19.16
C ASP A 141 -4.13 -1.75 18.23
N TYR A 142 -4.03 -1.56 16.91
CA TYR A 142 -4.40 -2.57 15.92
C TYR A 142 -3.65 -3.88 16.15
N ILE A 143 -2.30 -3.85 16.22
CA ILE A 143 -1.49 -5.05 16.46
C ILE A 143 -1.83 -5.67 17.83
N LYS A 144 -2.02 -4.85 18.86
CA LYS A 144 -2.37 -5.32 20.20
C LYS A 144 -3.81 -5.81 20.30
N SER A 145 -4.70 -5.53 19.34
CA SER A 145 -6.09 -5.99 19.37
C SER A 145 -6.20 -7.52 19.24
N PHE A 146 -5.18 -8.16 18.65
CA PHE A 146 -5.06 -9.61 18.57
C PHE A 146 -4.61 -10.17 19.92
N LYS A 147 -5.53 -10.86 20.61
CA LYS A 147 -5.31 -11.37 21.99
C LYS A 147 -5.20 -12.89 22.10
N LYS A 148 -5.62 -13.63 21.08
CA LYS A 148 -5.61 -15.10 21.13
C LYS A 148 -4.18 -15.60 20.95
N VAL A 149 -3.66 -16.31 21.94
CA VAL A 149 -2.39 -17.03 21.81
C VAL A 149 -2.61 -18.20 20.85
N ILE A 150 -1.89 -18.19 19.74
CA ILE A 150 -1.93 -19.20 18.67
C ILE A 150 -0.55 -19.80 18.39
N LEU A 151 0.51 -19.18 18.88
CA LEU A 151 1.89 -19.66 18.80
C LEU A 151 2.51 -19.70 20.20
N SER A 152 3.21 -20.78 20.52
CA SER A 152 4.06 -20.91 21.70
C SER A 152 5.37 -20.16 21.54
N ASP A 153 6.07 -19.88 22.64
CA ASP A 153 7.38 -19.21 22.61
C ASP A 153 8.41 -20.01 21.79
N ALA A 154 8.33 -21.34 21.82
CA ALA A 154 9.19 -22.21 21.02
C ALA A 154 8.92 -22.03 19.52
N GLU A 155 7.66 -21.97 19.11
CA GLU A 155 7.27 -21.74 17.71
C GLU A 155 7.65 -20.34 17.25
N VAL A 156 7.41 -19.30 18.07
CA VAL A 156 7.86 -17.92 17.79
C VAL A 156 9.36 -17.88 17.54
N ASN A 157 10.15 -18.47 18.43
CA ASN A 157 11.61 -18.52 18.28
C ASN A 157 12.04 -19.29 17.03
N ALA A 158 11.38 -20.41 16.71
CA ALA A 158 11.68 -21.18 15.51
C ALA A 158 11.40 -20.37 14.23
N ILE A 159 10.26 -19.67 14.16
CA ILE A 159 9.87 -18.82 13.03
C ILE A 159 10.84 -17.65 12.88
N VAL A 160 11.17 -16.95 13.97
CA VAL A 160 12.14 -15.84 13.95
C VAL A 160 13.49 -16.32 13.42
N ASN A 161 13.96 -17.47 13.88
CA ASN A 161 15.23 -18.04 13.42
C ASN A 161 15.19 -18.40 11.93
N GLN A 162 14.12 -19.05 11.47
CA GLN A 162 13.94 -19.42 10.06
C GLN A 162 13.94 -18.18 9.14
N LEU A 163 13.17 -17.15 9.50
CA LEU A 163 13.05 -15.92 8.70
C LEU A 163 14.29 -15.02 8.76
N THR A 164 15.10 -15.12 9.82
CA THR A 164 16.36 -14.37 9.93
C THR A 164 17.51 -15.07 9.21
N GLN A 165 17.55 -16.40 9.22
CA GLN A 165 18.58 -17.18 8.52
C GLN A 165 18.41 -17.13 6.99
N SER A 166 17.17 -17.12 6.49
CA SER A 166 16.90 -16.92 5.05
C SER A 166 17.44 -15.58 4.53
N LYS A 167 17.40 -14.54 5.37
CA LYS A 167 18.02 -13.22 5.08
C LYS A 167 19.54 -13.31 4.98
N ALA A 168 20.19 -14.09 5.85
CA ALA A 168 21.64 -14.28 5.83
C ALA A 168 22.11 -15.06 4.58
N ALA A 169 21.37 -16.11 4.18
CA ALA A 169 21.66 -16.88 2.97
C ALA A 169 21.41 -16.08 1.67
N SER A 170 20.56 -15.05 1.74
CA SER A 170 20.21 -14.19 0.60
C SER A 170 21.08 -12.93 0.49
N ARG A 171 22.06 -12.72 1.37
CA ARG A 171 22.95 -11.56 1.31
C ARG A 171 23.94 -11.76 0.15
N PRO A 172 23.87 -10.98 -0.94
CA PRO A 172 24.91 -11.00 -1.95
C PRO A 172 26.22 -10.54 -1.27
N THR A 173 27.32 -11.22 -1.57
CA THR A 173 28.66 -10.66 -1.32
C THR A 173 28.69 -9.22 -1.83
N GLN A 174 29.11 -8.29 -0.98
CA GLN A 174 29.26 -6.89 -1.36
C GLN A 174 30.21 -6.79 -2.56
N ALA A 175 29.65 -6.64 -3.75
CA ALA A 175 30.30 -6.11 -4.92
C ALA A 175 29.22 -5.50 -5.82
N ALA A 176 29.49 -4.27 -6.24
CA ALA A 176 28.73 -3.44 -7.18
C ALA A 176 27.45 -2.76 -6.65
N HIS A 177 27.60 -1.46 -6.42
CA HIS A 177 26.66 -0.37 -6.67
C HIS A 177 25.35 -0.82 -7.36
N HIS A 178 24.27 -0.90 -6.60
CA HIS A 178 22.93 -0.75 -7.14
C HIS A 178 22.43 0.64 -6.71
N PRO A 179 22.10 1.54 -7.65
CA PRO A 179 21.50 2.81 -7.29
C PRO A 179 20.12 2.54 -6.72
N ALA A 180 19.81 3.22 -5.61
CA ALA A 180 18.48 3.33 -5.09
C ALA A 180 17.54 3.76 -6.22
N HIS A 181 16.42 3.06 -6.42
CA HIS A 181 15.29 3.59 -7.17
C HIS A 181 14.63 4.69 -6.34
N HIS A 182 15.33 5.81 -6.16
CA HIS A 182 14.68 7.10 -6.08
C HIS A 182 14.25 7.43 -7.51
N HIS A 183 13.00 7.83 -7.71
CA HIS A 183 12.62 8.60 -8.90
C HIS A 183 12.84 10.07 -8.56
N PRO A 184 13.90 10.74 -9.05
CA PRO A 184 13.94 12.19 -9.04
C PRO A 184 13.17 12.65 -10.29
N HIS A 185 12.07 13.37 -10.07
CA HIS A 185 11.49 14.20 -11.12
C HIS A 185 12.46 15.34 -11.44
N GLU A 186 13.22 15.22 -12.53
CA GLU A 186 13.97 16.35 -13.08
C GLU A 186 13.08 17.15 -14.04
N HIS A 187 12.70 18.35 -13.59
CA HIS A 187 12.29 19.42 -14.50
C HIS A 187 13.51 19.87 -15.31
N HIS A 188 13.53 19.59 -16.62
CA HIS A 188 14.32 20.35 -17.57
C HIS A 188 13.46 20.66 -18.80
N ALA A 189 13.11 21.94 -18.91
CA ALA A 189 12.63 22.52 -20.16
C ALA A 189 13.76 22.47 -21.20
N ARG A 190 13.49 21.84 -22.34
CA ARG A 190 14.19 22.12 -23.59
C ARG A 190 13.20 22.02 -24.74
N HIS A 191 12.97 23.16 -25.38
CA HIS A 191 12.25 23.28 -26.65
C HIS A 191 13.01 22.55 -27.77
N GLU A 192 12.30 21.70 -28.52
CA GLU A 192 12.61 21.28 -29.89
C GLU A 192 11.25 21.11 -30.63
N PRO A 193 11.14 21.44 -31.92
CA PRO A 193 9.86 21.63 -32.60
C PRO A 193 9.24 20.30 -33.08
N VAL A 194 7.93 20.15 -32.89
CA VAL A 194 7.14 19.00 -33.32
C VAL A 194 6.90 19.05 -34.85
N PRO A 195 7.17 17.96 -35.62
CA PRO A 195 6.72 17.84 -37.00
C PRO A 195 5.19 17.78 -37.09
N GLN A 196 4.59 18.67 -37.88
CA GLN A 196 3.14 18.73 -38.09
C GLN A 196 2.63 17.51 -38.86
N GLN A 197 1.76 16.72 -38.22
CA GLN A 197 0.95 15.71 -38.87
C GLN A 197 -0.40 16.37 -39.28
N PRO A 198 -0.87 16.22 -40.53
CA PRO A 198 -2.06 16.93 -41.00
C PRO A 198 -3.33 16.46 -40.28
N ALA A 199 -4.19 17.42 -39.95
CA ALA A 199 -5.47 17.18 -39.28
C ALA A 199 -6.42 16.29 -40.11
N PRO A 200 -7.22 15.41 -39.47
CA PRO A 200 -8.31 14.73 -40.15
C PRO A 200 -9.41 15.73 -40.56
N PRO A 201 -10.11 15.50 -41.69
CA PRO A 201 -11.14 16.42 -42.17
C PRO A 201 -12.31 16.52 -41.18
N ALA A 202 -12.80 17.75 -40.99
CA ALA A 202 -13.94 18.05 -40.14
C ALA A 202 -15.23 17.36 -40.65
N PRO A 203 -16.04 16.73 -39.78
CA PRO A 203 -17.36 16.24 -40.16
C PRO A 203 -18.32 17.41 -40.39
N ASN A 204 -18.98 17.39 -41.55
CA ASN A 204 -19.97 18.37 -41.98
C ASN A 204 -21.13 18.49 -40.98
N ARG A 205 -21.41 19.73 -40.58
CA ARG A 205 -22.50 20.12 -39.67
C ARG A 205 -23.78 20.33 -40.48
N MET A 206 -24.67 19.35 -40.52
CA MET A 206 -26.12 19.57 -40.68
C MET A 206 -26.91 18.28 -40.43
N LYS A 207 -27.96 18.41 -39.59
CA LYS A 207 -29.01 17.43 -39.22
C LYS A 207 -28.73 16.55 -37.99
N SER A 208 -29.00 17.09 -36.80
CA SER A 208 -29.86 16.43 -35.79
C SER A 208 -30.13 17.36 -34.61
N LEU A 209 -30.99 18.35 -34.85
CA LEU A 209 -31.72 19.02 -33.77
C LEU A 209 -33.01 18.21 -33.59
N ALA A 210 -33.08 17.32 -32.60
CA ALA A 210 -34.34 17.01 -31.91
C ALA A 210 -34.13 15.99 -30.75
N TYR A 211 -34.71 16.36 -29.61
CA TYR A 211 -35.07 15.55 -28.43
C TYR A 211 -33.97 15.21 -27.42
N GLY A 212 -34.14 15.76 -26.21
CA GLY A 212 -33.42 15.31 -25.02
C GLY A 212 -33.25 16.32 -23.88
N LEU A 213 -33.80 17.53 -23.97
CA LEU A 213 -33.75 18.53 -22.89
C LEU A 213 -35.12 19.21 -22.72
N ALA A 214 -36.09 18.43 -22.26
CA ALA A 214 -37.37 18.93 -21.75
C ALA A 214 -38.02 17.87 -20.85
N ALA A 215 -37.52 17.73 -19.63
CA ALA A 215 -38.25 17.07 -18.55
C ALA A 215 -37.75 17.57 -17.19
N LEU A 216 -37.82 18.89 -16.99
CA LEU A 216 -37.93 19.47 -15.66
C LEU A 216 -39.07 20.49 -15.68
N LEU A 217 -40.05 20.21 -14.81
CA LEU A 217 -40.97 21.15 -14.17
C LEU A 217 -42.15 21.72 -14.98
N LEU A 218 -43.30 21.04 -14.89
CA LEU A 218 -44.59 21.68 -14.58
C LEU A 218 -45.67 20.61 -14.34
N GLY A 219 -46.04 20.40 -13.08
CA GLY A 219 -47.07 19.42 -12.72
C GLY A 219 -47.44 19.47 -11.23
N ALA A 220 -47.82 20.65 -10.73
CA ALA A 220 -48.50 20.78 -9.45
C ALA A 220 -49.64 21.81 -9.59
N LEU A 221 -50.89 21.32 -9.48
CA LEU A 221 -52.15 21.98 -9.07
C LEU A 221 -53.30 20.99 -9.42
N VAL A 222 -53.72 20.09 -8.52
CA VAL A 222 -54.72 20.24 -7.43
C VAL A 222 -56.18 19.94 -7.88
N THR A 223 -56.73 18.88 -7.26
CA THR A 223 -58.14 18.56 -6.89
C THR A 223 -59.15 17.89 -7.85
N SER A 224 -59.88 16.93 -7.26
CA SER A 224 -61.05 16.13 -7.73
C SER A 224 -60.74 15.01 -8.73
N ALA A 225 -61.06 13.72 -8.51
CA ALA A 225 -62.13 13.14 -7.71
C ALA A 225 -61.75 11.73 -7.22
N ILE A 226 -61.65 11.56 -5.90
CA ILE A 226 -62.00 10.31 -5.23
C ILE A 226 -63.49 10.43 -4.98
N PHE A 227 -64.34 9.80 -5.78
CA PHE A 227 -65.74 9.44 -5.48
C PHE A 227 -66.33 8.79 -6.74
N LEU A 228 -66.26 7.47 -6.84
CA LEU A 228 -67.28 6.57 -7.41
C LEU A 228 -66.73 5.13 -7.39
N TRP A 229 -66.45 4.64 -6.17
CA TRP A 229 -66.53 3.23 -5.84
C TRP A 229 -67.45 3.11 -4.62
N LEU A 230 -68.70 3.56 -4.84
CA LEU A 230 -69.89 3.35 -4.00
C LEU A 230 -71.07 4.01 -4.75
N ASN A 231 -71.46 3.42 -5.88
CA ASN A 231 -72.84 3.12 -6.28
C ASN A 231 -72.84 2.47 -7.68
#